data_AF-A0A7W5AKE9-F1
#
_entry.id   AF-A0A7W5AKE9-F1
#
_cell.length_a   1.000
_cell.length_b   1.000
_cell.length_c   1.000
_cell.angle_alpha   90.00
_cell.angle_beta   90.00
_cell.angle_gamma   90.00
#
_symmetry.space_group_name_H-M   'P 1'
#
loop_
_entity.id
_entity.type
_entity.pdbx_description
1 polymer ?
#
loop_
_entity_poly.entity_id
_entity_poly.type
_entity_poly.pdbx_seq_one_letter_code
_entity_poly.pdbx_strand_id
1 'polypeptide(L)'
;MTKPVRYFSRRDPSVQPQLDKIRAGRLTPESIAIRILLPDLAQPAVVPSRAEPAGDDPAVRERAARIARRHTEAIVESVGELDTLGLVRNATTEIRAYGTTVLSKMYILNRDEVFFGFYPVVRNTVSVDKQAVTIFDVLGKDVPLFHYATSGDDGDAGDQFVQQSRAWFDSVWDTIAHEYTP
;
A
#
# COMPACT_ATOMS: atom_id res chain seq x y z
N MET A 1 23.07 -8.64 23.88
CA MET A 1 22.13 -7.64 23.33
C MET A 1 21.96 -7.90 21.85
N THR A 2 20.92 -8.65 21.49
CA THR A 2 20.62 -9.04 20.10
C THR A 2 19.95 -7.84 19.43
N LYS A 3 20.60 -7.25 18.41
CA LYS A 3 19.98 -6.17 17.63
C LYS A 3 18.83 -6.76 16.80
N PRO A 4 17.66 -6.12 16.71
CA PRO A 4 16.60 -6.55 15.80
C PRO A 4 17.11 -6.40 14.37
N VAL A 5 16.93 -7.44 13.56
CA VAL A 5 17.42 -7.42 12.19
C VAL A 5 16.42 -6.67 11.32
N ARG A 6 16.81 -5.47 10.87
CA ARG A 6 16.04 -4.63 9.95
C ARG A 6 16.21 -5.16 8.53
N TYR A 7 15.20 -5.84 8.02
CA TYR A 7 15.28 -6.64 6.79
C TYR A 7 14.54 -6.06 5.58
N PHE A 8 14.17 -4.78 5.60
CA PHE A 8 13.68 -4.12 4.40
C PHE A 8 14.82 -3.44 3.66
N SER A 9 15.03 -3.84 2.41
CA SER A 9 15.94 -3.14 1.50
C SER A 9 15.46 -1.69 1.35
N ARG A 10 16.26 -0.73 1.80
CA ARG A 10 15.98 0.73 1.78
C ARG A 10 15.62 1.32 0.39
N ARG A 11 15.54 0.52 -0.67
CA ARG A 11 15.29 0.97 -2.05
C ARG A 11 13.93 0.56 -2.62
N ASP A 12 13.22 -0.39 -2.00
CA ASP A 12 11.88 -0.77 -2.45
C ASP A 12 11.09 -1.43 -1.30
N PRO A 13 10.17 -0.70 -0.64
CA PRO A 13 9.31 -1.22 0.42
C PRO A 13 8.05 -1.93 -0.14
N SER A 14 7.95 -2.18 -1.45
CA SER A 14 6.83 -2.94 -1.99
C SER A 14 6.73 -4.32 -1.35
N VAL A 15 5.51 -4.77 -1.08
CA VAL A 15 5.26 -5.96 -0.24
C VAL A 15 5.71 -7.25 -0.94
N GLN A 16 5.30 -7.44 -2.20
CA GLN A 16 5.51 -8.71 -2.93
C GLN A 16 6.99 -9.12 -3.01
N PRO A 17 7.94 -8.24 -3.41
CA PRO A 17 9.35 -8.62 -3.45
C PRO A 17 9.95 -8.99 -2.09
N GLN A 18 9.36 -8.56 -0.97
CA GLN A 18 9.83 -8.95 0.36
C GLN A 18 9.29 -10.33 0.73
N LEU A 19 8.02 -10.63 0.41
CA LEU A 19 7.46 -11.97 0.54
C LEU A 19 8.25 -13.00 -0.29
N ASP A 20 8.64 -12.64 -1.51
CA ASP A 20 9.48 -13.48 -2.38
C ASP A 20 10.86 -13.76 -1.78
N LYS A 21 11.45 -12.77 -1.08
CA LYS A 21 12.72 -12.99 -0.36
C LYS A 21 12.54 -13.91 0.85
N ILE A 22 11.40 -13.82 1.55
CA ILE A 22 11.09 -14.73 2.66
C ILE A 22 10.95 -16.16 2.14
N ARG A 23 10.18 -16.33 1.06
CA ARG A 23 10.03 -17.62 0.38
C ARG A 23 11.37 -18.23 -0.01
N ALA A 24 12.28 -17.40 -0.54
CA ALA A 24 13.62 -17.81 -0.94
C ALA A 24 14.60 -18.02 0.24
N GLY A 25 14.16 -17.89 1.50
CA GLY A 25 15.01 -17.99 2.68
C GLY A 25 16.03 -16.85 2.83
N ARG A 26 15.90 -15.78 2.04
CA ARG A 26 16.78 -14.60 2.11
C ARG A 26 16.39 -13.66 3.25
N LEU A 27 15.12 -13.70 3.66
CA LEU A 27 14.58 -13.07 4.85
C LEU A 27 13.93 -14.14 5.71
N THR A 28 14.10 -14.10 7.02
CA THR A 28 13.56 -15.12 7.94
C THR A 28 12.90 -14.47 9.16
N PRO A 29 11.80 -13.70 8.97
CA PRO A 29 11.10 -13.11 10.09
C PRO A 29 10.43 -14.20 10.93
N GLU A 30 10.26 -13.92 12.22
CA GLU A 30 9.49 -14.78 13.12
C GLU A 30 8.01 -14.81 12.74
N SER A 31 7.45 -13.64 12.39
CA SER A 31 6.05 -13.48 12.03
C SER A 31 5.86 -12.41 10.96
N ILE A 32 4.70 -12.45 10.31
CA ILE A 32 4.25 -11.46 9.34
C ILE A 32 2.88 -10.97 9.80
N ALA A 33 2.69 -9.66 9.86
CA ALA A 33 1.39 -9.04 10.09
C ALA A 33 1.24 -7.86 9.13
N ILE A 34 0.29 -7.96 8.20
CA ILE A 34 0.06 -6.95 7.18
C ILE A 34 -1.33 -6.36 7.37
N ARG A 35 -1.41 -5.02 7.48
CA ARG A 35 -2.65 -4.26 7.43
C ARG A 35 -2.62 -3.35 6.20
N ILE A 36 -3.66 -3.39 5.37
CA ILE A 36 -3.76 -2.62 4.13
C ILE A 36 -4.99 -1.71 4.18
N LEU A 37 -4.78 -0.40 4.02
CA LEU A 37 -5.85 0.56 3.77
C LEU A 37 -5.95 0.88 2.28
N LEU A 38 -7.15 0.75 1.73
CA LEU A 38 -7.45 1.05 0.33
C LEU A 38 -8.44 2.22 0.20
N PRO A 39 -8.42 2.98 -0.92
CA PRO A 39 -9.57 3.79 -1.28
C PRO A 39 -10.77 2.88 -1.55
N ASP A 40 -11.93 3.24 -1.01
CA ASP A 40 -13.20 2.63 -1.39
C ASP A 40 -13.61 3.11 -2.79
N LEU A 41 -13.28 2.28 -3.79
CA LEU A 41 -13.56 2.56 -5.20
C LEU A 41 -15.01 2.27 -5.60
N ALA A 42 -15.87 1.80 -4.69
CA ALA A 42 -17.32 1.78 -4.92
C ALA A 42 -17.92 3.19 -4.85
N GLN A 43 -17.25 4.13 -4.16
CA GLN A 43 -17.66 5.53 -4.03
C GLN A 43 -17.02 6.43 -5.09
N PRO A 44 -17.64 7.58 -5.42
CA PRO A 44 -17.04 8.55 -6.35
C PRO A 44 -15.66 9.02 -5.90
N ALA A 45 -14.73 9.17 -6.86
CA ALA A 45 -13.37 9.58 -6.59
C ALA A 45 -12.95 10.80 -7.44
N VAL A 46 -12.05 11.62 -6.89
CA VAL A 46 -11.43 12.73 -7.65
C VAL A 46 -10.44 12.18 -8.67
N VAL A 47 -9.71 11.12 -8.32
CA VAL A 47 -8.90 10.30 -9.23
C VAL A 47 -8.94 8.82 -8.80
N PRO A 48 -8.91 7.87 -9.75
CA PRO A 48 -8.89 8.10 -11.18
C PRO A 48 -10.26 8.56 -11.70
N SER A 49 -10.26 9.47 -12.67
CA SER A 49 -11.46 10.14 -13.17
C SER A 49 -11.31 10.47 -14.65
N ARG A 50 -12.40 10.74 -15.38
CA ARG A 50 -12.33 11.20 -16.77
C ARG A 50 -11.56 12.50 -16.84
N ALA A 51 -10.77 12.67 -17.90
CA ALA A 51 -10.10 13.93 -18.16
C ALA A 51 -11.00 14.90 -18.94
N GLU A 52 -11.87 14.37 -19.82
CA GLU A 52 -12.74 15.14 -20.72
C GLU A 52 -14.11 14.45 -20.97
N PRO A 53 -15.23 15.12 -20.60
CA PRO A 53 -15.26 16.16 -19.56
C PRO A 53 -14.71 15.61 -18.24
N ALA A 54 -14.14 16.49 -17.41
CA ALA A 54 -13.53 16.05 -16.16
C ALA A 54 -14.58 15.61 -15.13
N GLY A 55 -14.39 14.46 -14.47
CA GLY A 55 -15.30 13.98 -13.44
C GLY A 55 -15.22 12.48 -13.17
N ASP A 56 -15.83 12.05 -12.07
CA ASP A 56 -15.96 10.63 -11.72
C ASP A 56 -16.57 9.83 -12.88
N ASP A 57 -16.05 8.63 -13.09
CA ASP A 57 -16.59 7.67 -14.04
C ASP A 57 -16.53 6.27 -13.41
N PRO A 58 -17.69 5.62 -13.18
CA PRO A 58 -17.74 4.28 -12.60
C PRO A 58 -16.88 3.25 -13.34
N ALA A 59 -16.78 3.32 -14.67
CA ALA A 59 -15.99 2.36 -15.45
C ALA A 59 -14.48 2.57 -15.26
N VAL A 60 -14.05 3.82 -15.04
CA VAL A 60 -12.67 4.17 -14.69
C VAL A 60 -12.34 3.68 -13.27
N ARG A 61 -13.25 3.88 -12.31
CA ARG A 61 -13.08 3.35 -10.93
C ARG A 61 -13.05 1.84 -10.89
N GLU A 62 -13.94 1.18 -11.62
CA GLU A 62 -14.02 -0.28 -11.71
C GLU A 62 -12.71 -0.87 -12.27
N ARG A 63 -12.08 -0.21 -13.25
CA ARG A 63 -10.72 -0.58 -13.68
C ARG A 63 -9.69 -0.49 -12.55
N ALA A 64 -9.72 0.58 -11.76
CA ALA A 64 -8.80 0.74 -10.63
C ALA A 64 -9.08 -0.28 -9.52
N ALA A 65 -10.37 -0.61 -9.28
CA ALA A 65 -10.78 -1.62 -8.32
C ALA A 65 -10.24 -3.00 -8.69
N ARG A 66 -10.31 -3.39 -9.98
CA ARG A 66 -9.67 -4.63 -10.46
C ARG A 66 -8.16 -4.66 -10.25
N ILE A 67 -7.48 -3.54 -10.42
CA ILE A 67 -6.03 -3.44 -10.16
C ILE A 67 -5.75 -3.63 -8.67
N ALA A 68 -6.46 -2.90 -7.81
CA ALA A 68 -6.33 -3.01 -6.36
C ALA A 68 -6.57 -4.46 -5.90
N ARG A 69 -7.70 -5.05 -6.31
CA ARG A 69 -8.09 -6.45 -6.04
C ARG A 69 -6.98 -7.42 -6.40
N ARG A 70 -6.51 -7.41 -7.65
CA ARG A 70 -5.45 -8.31 -8.12
C ARG A 70 -4.18 -8.22 -7.27
N HIS A 71 -3.78 -7.00 -6.87
CA HIS A 71 -2.57 -6.81 -6.08
C HIS A 71 -2.75 -7.22 -4.61
N THR A 72 -3.94 -7.02 -4.03
CA THR A 72 -4.21 -7.47 -2.67
C THR A 72 -4.44 -8.97 -2.57
N GLU A 73 -5.11 -9.59 -3.54
CA GLU A 73 -5.23 -11.05 -3.65
C GLU A 73 -3.86 -11.71 -3.67
N ALA A 74 -2.93 -11.23 -4.52
CA ALA A 74 -1.58 -11.77 -4.61
C ALA A 74 -0.81 -11.70 -3.27
N ILE A 75 -1.01 -10.63 -2.50
CA ILE A 75 -0.41 -10.49 -1.16
C ILE A 75 -1.01 -11.51 -0.20
N VAL A 76 -2.35 -11.62 -0.15
CA VAL A 76 -3.05 -12.58 0.72
C VAL A 76 -2.61 -14.01 0.42
N GLU A 77 -2.59 -14.39 -0.85
CA GLU A 77 -2.13 -15.72 -1.30
C GLU A 77 -0.67 -15.98 -0.90
N SER A 78 0.21 -15.01 -1.16
CA SER A 78 1.64 -15.15 -0.83
C SER A 78 1.87 -15.30 0.67
N VAL A 79 1.16 -14.53 1.51
CA VAL A 79 1.24 -14.64 2.97
C VAL A 79 0.71 -15.99 3.45
N GLY A 80 -0.45 -16.42 2.95
CA GLY A 80 -1.03 -17.73 3.29
C GLY A 80 -0.15 -18.90 2.86
N GLU A 81 0.56 -18.77 1.74
CA GLU A 81 1.52 -19.78 1.30
C GLU A 81 2.74 -19.87 2.22
N LEU A 82 3.30 -18.73 2.66
CA LEU A 82 4.43 -18.71 3.60
C LEU A 82 4.07 -19.40 4.92
N ASP A 83 2.83 -19.21 5.40
CA ASP A 83 2.29 -19.88 6.57
C ASP A 83 2.13 -21.39 6.34
N THR A 84 1.51 -21.78 5.22
CA THR A 84 1.31 -23.19 4.83
C THR A 84 2.62 -23.96 4.70
N LEU A 85 3.68 -23.31 4.19
CA LEU A 85 5.01 -23.89 4.07
C LEU A 85 5.79 -23.92 5.40
N GLY A 86 5.26 -23.35 6.48
CA GLY A 86 5.94 -23.26 7.77
C GLY A 86 7.19 -22.39 7.76
N LEU A 87 7.26 -21.43 6.83
CA LEU A 87 8.42 -20.53 6.69
C LEU A 87 8.40 -19.39 7.71
N VAL A 88 7.26 -19.16 8.34
CA VAL A 88 7.05 -18.20 9.43
C VAL A 88 6.18 -18.84 10.51
N ARG A 89 6.26 -18.37 11.76
CA ARG A 89 5.47 -18.94 12.87
C ARG A 89 4.02 -18.47 12.88
N ASN A 90 3.77 -17.27 12.37
CA ASN A 90 2.45 -16.67 12.30
C ASN A 90 2.43 -15.67 11.14
N ALA A 91 1.40 -15.73 10.29
CA ALA A 91 1.21 -14.82 9.19
C ALA A 91 -0.24 -14.33 9.13
N THR A 92 -0.45 -13.01 9.21
CA THR A 92 -1.80 -12.41 9.07
C THR A 92 -1.82 -11.33 8.00
N THR A 93 -2.95 -11.23 7.30
CA THR A 93 -3.26 -10.12 6.40
C THR A 93 -4.68 -9.65 6.68
N GLU A 94 -4.82 -8.36 6.96
CA GLU A 94 -6.11 -7.69 7.13
C GLU A 94 -6.19 -6.52 6.15
N ILE A 95 -7.36 -6.33 5.55
CA ILE A 95 -7.57 -5.28 4.55
C ILE A 95 -8.84 -4.54 4.90
N ARG A 96 -8.75 -3.21 4.85
CA ARG A 96 -9.89 -2.32 5.02
C ARG A 96 -9.92 -1.26 3.92
N ALA A 97 -11.10 -0.78 3.59
CA ALA A 97 -11.31 0.31 2.66
C ALA A 97 -12.01 1.49 3.35
N TYR A 98 -11.81 2.71 2.85
CA TYR A 98 -12.49 3.91 3.35
C TYR A 98 -12.70 4.93 2.23
N GLY A 99 -13.73 5.77 2.37
CA GLY A 99 -14.07 6.80 1.38
C GLY A 99 -12.98 7.86 1.28
N THR A 100 -12.20 7.84 0.20
CA THR A 100 -11.12 8.80 -0.03
C THR A 100 -10.67 8.80 -1.50
N THR A 101 -9.86 9.80 -1.86
CA THR A 101 -8.98 9.75 -3.01
C THR A 101 -7.55 9.65 -2.49
N VAL A 102 -6.89 8.52 -2.73
CA VAL A 102 -5.52 8.30 -2.24
C VAL A 102 -4.53 8.99 -3.18
N LEU A 103 -3.94 10.09 -2.71
CA LEU A 103 -2.93 10.89 -3.40
C LEU A 103 -1.51 10.66 -2.88
N SER A 104 -1.32 9.65 -2.02
CA SER A 104 -0.02 9.27 -1.50
C SER A 104 0.11 7.77 -1.33
N LYS A 105 1.34 7.29 -1.34
CA LYS A 105 1.74 5.94 -0.99
C LYS A 105 2.42 5.98 0.35
N MET A 106 2.01 5.12 1.27
CA MET A 106 2.65 5.02 2.57
C MET A 106 2.83 3.57 2.99
N TYR A 107 4.03 3.23 3.42
CA TYR A 107 4.34 1.98 4.10
C TYR A 107 4.80 2.30 5.52
N ILE A 108 4.25 1.60 6.51
CA ILE A 108 4.71 1.65 7.90
C ILE A 108 5.27 0.27 8.23
N LEU A 109 6.55 0.19 8.58
CA LEU A 109 7.26 -1.06 8.79
C LEU A 109 7.70 -1.12 10.24
N ASN A 110 7.36 -2.24 10.90
CA ASN A 110 7.68 -2.51 12.31
C ASN A 110 7.36 -1.36 13.29
N ARG A 111 6.47 -0.44 12.89
CA ARG A 111 6.10 0.78 13.61
C ARG A 111 7.28 1.75 13.88
N ASP A 112 8.44 1.56 13.26
CA ASP A 112 9.64 2.39 13.49
C ASP A 112 10.21 3.01 12.20
N GLU A 113 9.72 2.58 11.03
CA GLU A 113 10.10 3.13 9.73
C GLU A 113 8.87 3.45 8.89
N VAL A 114 8.93 4.56 8.15
CA VAL A 114 7.91 4.97 7.19
C VAL A 114 8.54 5.27 5.85
N PHE A 115 7.93 4.76 4.78
CA PHE A 115 8.22 5.16 3.41
C PHE A 115 6.99 5.86 2.86
N PHE A 116 7.15 7.11 2.44
CA PHE A 116 6.06 7.95 2.00
C PHE A 116 6.35 8.59 0.64
N GLY A 117 5.38 8.66 -0.26
CA GLY A 117 5.52 9.37 -1.53
C GLY A 117 4.19 9.92 -2.02
N PHE A 118 4.24 11.05 -2.71
CA PHE A 118 3.06 11.65 -3.32
C PHE A 118 2.81 11.07 -4.69
N TYR A 119 1.56 10.72 -5.00
CA TYR A 119 1.16 10.39 -6.35
C TYR A 119 0.97 11.68 -7.16
N PRO A 120 1.77 11.91 -8.22
CA PRO A 120 1.44 12.97 -9.16
C PRO A 120 0.14 12.60 -9.89
N VAL A 121 -0.78 13.56 -9.99
CA VAL A 121 -1.96 13.43 -10.85
C VAL A 121 -1.55 13.78 -12.27
N VAL A 122 -1.68 12.82 -13.18
CA VAL A 122 -1.25 12.96 -14.57
C VAL A 122 -2.38 12.58 -15.52
N ARG A 123 -2.32 13.08 -16.75
CA ARG A 123 -3.19 12.58 -17.83
C ARG A 123 -2.64 11.26 -18.34
N ASN A 124 -3.49 10.25 -18.41
CA ASN A 124 -3.16 8.92 -18.89
C ASN A 124 -4.26 8.42 -19.84
N THR A 125 -3.89 7.69 -20.90
CA THR A 125 -4.87 7.01 -21.76
C THR A 125 -4.87 5.54 -21.41
N VAL A 126 -6.02 5.04 -20.94
CA VAL A 126 -6.18 3.65 -20.51
C VAL A 126 -7.21 2.94 -21.36
N SER A 127 -7.16 1.61 -21.38
CA SER A 127 -8.26 0.81 -21.93
C SER A 127 -9.32 0.57 -20.86
N VAL A 128 -10.55 1.02 -21.14
CA VAL A 128 -11.76 0.72 -20.37
C VAL A 128 -12.75 0.09 -21.36
N ASP A 129 -13.22 -1.12 -21.09
CA ASP A 129 -14.12 -1.88 -21.98
C ASP A 129 -13.66 -1.92 -23.45
N LYS A 130 -12.37 -2.13 -23.66
CA LYS A 130 -11.69 -2.16 -24.98
C LYS A 130 -11.70 -0.82 -25.72
N GLN A 131 -12.11 0.27 -25.08
CA GLN A 131 -12.05 1.63 -25.62
C GLN A 131 -10.91 2.41 -24.97
N ALA A 132 -10.27 3.28 -25.77
CA ALA A 132 -9.27 4.21 -25.25
C ALA A 132 -9.98 5.36 -24.52
N VAL A 133 -9.64 5.56 -23.26
CA VAL A 133 -10.25 6.54 -22.37
C VAL A 133 -9.15 7.38 -21.72
N THR A 134 -9.19 8.70 -21.93
CA THR A 134 -8.27 9.64 -21.28
C THR A 134 -8.79 9.99 -19.90
N ILE A 135 -7.93 9.79 -18.89
CA ILE A 135 -8.24 9.96 -17.47
C ILE A 135 -7.21 10.86 -16.80
N PHE A 136 -7.60 11.47 -15.68
CA PHE A 136 -6.64 11.85 -14.65
C PHE A 136 -6.38 10.62 -13.77
N ASP A 137 -5.11 10.27 -13.62
CA ASP A 137 -4.66 9.03 -12.99
C ASP A 137 -3.56 9.30 -11.95
N VAL A 138 -3.35 8.32 -11.07
CA VAL A 138 -2.24 8.27 -10.12
C VAL A 138 -1.32 7.10 -10.48
N LEU A 139 -0.15 7.41 -11.02
CA LEU A 139 0.80 6.37 -11.42
C LEU A 139 1.69 5.98 -10.26
N GLY A 140 1.34 4.87 -9.59
CA GLY A 140 1.97 4.52 -8.31
C GLY A 140 3.14 3.54 -8.33
N LYS A 141 3.54 3.05 -9.51
CA LYS A 141 4.61 2.05 -9.65
C LYS A 141 5.99 2.63 -9.31
N ASP A 142 6.31 3.78 -9.87
CA ASP A 142 7.65 4.37 -9.82
C ASP A 142 7.70 5.67 -8.97
N VAL A 143 6.74 5.84 -8.05
CA VAL A 143 6.74 7.01 -7.16
C VAL A 143 7.96 6.96 -6.23
N PRO A 144 8.78 8.04 -6.20
CA PRO A 144 9.84 8.18 -5.22
C PRO A 144 9.26 8.13 -3.81
N LEU A 145 9.90 7.35 -2.93
CA LEU A 145 9.52 7.24 -1.54
C LEU A 145 10.61 7.86 -0.65
N PHE A 146 10.20 8.86 0.13
CA PHE A 146 10.98 9.40 1.23
C PHE A 146 10.99 8.39 2.38
N HIS A 147 12.15 8.16 2.96
CA HIS A 147 12.33 7.25 4.10
C HIS A 147 12.47 8.08 5.38
N TYR A 148 11.76 7.67 6.43
CA TYR A 148 11.84 8.23 7.77
C TYR A 148 11.96 7.10 8.79
N ALA A 149 12.74 7.29 9.84
CA ALA A 149 12.93 6.28 10.89
C ALA A 149 13.10 6.92 12.28
N THR A 150 12.59 6.28 13.34
CA THR A 150 12.63 6.79 14.73
C THR A 150 14.03 6.81 15.39
N SER A 151 15.07 6.51 14.62
CA SER A 151 16.47 6.46 15.05
C SER A 151 17.39 6.65 13.84
N GLY A 152 16.87 7.33 12.81
CA GLY A 152 17.60 7.63 11.59
C GLY A 152 18.39 8.93 11.69
N ASP A 153 19.08 9.27 10.59
CA ASP A 153 19.86 10.50 10.49
C ASP A 153 18.97 11.76 10.44
N ASP A 154 17.65 11.60 10.29
CA ASP A 154 16.64 12.66 10.15
C ASP A 154 16.26 13.35 11.48
N GLY A 155 16.76 12.84 12.61
CA GLY A 155 16.51 13.37 13.95
C GLY A 155 15.02 13.45 14.32
N ASP A 156 14.67 14.42 15.17
CA ASP A 156 13.32 14.60 15.73
C ASP A 156 12.20 14.68 14.68
N ALA A 157 12.50 15.20 13.48
CA ALA A 157 11.53 15.32 12.40
C ALA A 157 11.13 13.95 11.83
N GLY A 158 12.09 13.03 11.68
CA GLY A 158 11.83 11.66 11.25
C GLY A 158 10.98 10.92 12.28
N ASP A 159 11.33 11.03 13.56
CA ASP A 159 10.59 10.46 14.68
C ASP A 159 9.13 10.94 14.69
N GLN A 160 8.94 12.26 14.58
CA GLN A 160 7.61 12.86 14.55
C GLN A 160 6.81 12.39 13.33
N PHE A 161 7.42 12.30 12.14
CA PHE A 161 6.74 11.83 10.95
C PHE A 161 6.28 10.37 11.09
N VAL A 162 7.12 9.48 11.64
CA VAL A 162 6.76 8.09 11.91
C VAL A 162 5.60 8.02 12.92
N GLN A 163 5.67 8.80 14.00
CA GLN A 163 4.62 8.84 15.01
C GLN A 163 3.27 9.30 14.43
N GLN A 164 3.26 10.41 13.67
CA GLN A 164 2.04 10.95 13.07
C GLN A 164 1.47 10.04 11.99
N SER A 165 2.32 9.40 11.18
CA SER A 165 1.88 8.44 10.16
C SER A 165 1.17 7.24 10.78
N ARG A 166 1.69 6.72 11.90
CA ARG A 166 1.05 5.64 12.67
C ARG A 166 -0.27 6.07 13.27
N ALA A 167 -0.30 7.24 13.91
CA ALA A 167 -1.50 7.78 14.52
C ALA A 167 -2.61 8.01 13.48
N TRP A 168 -2.26 8.53 12.30
CA TRP A 168 -3.18 8.68 11.19
C TRP A 168 -3.71 7.32 10.69
N PHE A 169 -2.82 6.34 10.47
CA PHE A 169 -3.22 5.02 9.97
C PHE A 169 -4.17 4.34 10.95
N ASP A 170 -3.79 4.28 12.23
CA ASP A 170 -4.58 3.64 13.28
C ASP A 170 -5.93 4.38 13.45
N SER A 171 -5.95 5.72 13.39
CA SER A 171 -7.18 6.53 13.41
C SER A 171 -8.15 6.17 12.28
N VAL A 172 -7.69 6.16 11.02
CA VAL A 172 -8.54 5.79 9.88
C VAL A 172 -9.01 4.34 9.99
N TRP A 173 -8.08 3.43 10.31
CA TRP A 173 -8.32 2.00 10.45
C TRP A 173 -9.42 1.70 11.46
N ASP A 174 -9.36 2.31 12.65
CA ASP A 174 -10.24 2.01 13.78
C ASP A 174 -11.60 2.73 13.72
N THR A 175 -11.77 3.74 12.86
CA THR A 175 -12.96 4.61 12.87
C THR A 175 -13.83 4.46 11.62
N ILE A 176 -13.33 4.90 10.47
CA ILE A 176 -14.11 5.08 9.24
C ILE A 176 -13.83 4.01 8.19
N ALA A 177 -12.80 3.19 8.39
CA ALA A 177 -12.49 2.09 7.50
C ALA A 177 -13.38 0.87 7.80
N HIS A 178 -13.82 0.19 6.75
CA HIS A 178 -14.60 -1.03 6.82
C HIS A 178 -13.82 -2.20 6.23
N GLU A 179 -14.15 -3.43 6.63
CA GLU A 179 -13.53 -4.65 6.13
C GLU A 179 -13.63 -4.75 4.60
N TYR A 180 -12.53 -5.16 3.96
CA TYR A 180 -12.46 -5.39 2.53
C TYR A 180 -11.93 -6.80 2.28
N THR A 181 -12.70 -7.60 1.55
CA THR A 181 -12.25 -8.89 1.03
C THR A 181 -11.90 -8.70 -0.44
N PRO A 182 -10.64 -8.94 -0.84
CA PRO A 182 -10.25 -8.93 -2.24
C PRO A 182 -11.11 -9.86 -3.07
#